data_AF-A0A8H5IZB0-F1
#
_entry.id   AF-A0A8H5IZB0-F1
#
_cell.length_a   1.000
_cell.length_b   1.000
_cell.length_c   1.000
_cell.angle_alpha   90.00
_cell.angle_beta   90.00
_cell.angle_gamma   90.00
#
_symmetry.space_group_name_H-M   'P 1'
#
loop_
_entity.id
_entity.type
_entity.pdbx_description
1 polymer ?
#
loop_
_entity_poly.entity_id
_entity_poly.type
_entity_poly.pdbx_seq_one_letter_code
_entity_poly.pdbx_strand_id
1 'polypeptide(L)'
;MSTLPNGLVTFGPSANCTLDLCPLEASLLRYQPNVPANAIFIAVLICITIAPVFFSAAIYVLLSQVINFVNPNISRFPAFYFGWIFIPSDIVSLILQAVGGALSVTGADKHAIEVGERISLAGLIFQVVTLVCFCTLFADYVIRAFKLCRHRLSKPVIYFLVFLFFSTLLILIRCIYRIAELYKGYFSAIFTDEGLFIGLESCMMCIAVLLLNAGHPGYVFSKKEDITYDVDKDGDFEQIDGSILLTDVELASRR
;
A
#
# COMPACT_ATOMS: atom_id res chain seq x y z
N MET A 1 27.86 -23.00 17.00
CA MET A 1 27.71 -22.05 18.13
C MET A 1 29.08 -21.45 18.35
N SER A 2 29.26 -20.16 18.07
CA SER A 2 30.51 -19.45 18.30
C SER A 2 30.65 -19.19 19.80
N THR A 3 31.29 -20.11 20.52
CA THR A 3 31.61 -19.96 21.95
C THR A 3 32.70 -18.91 22.11
N LEU A 4 32.42 -17.88 22.90
CA LEU A 4 33.43 -16.88 23.29
C LEU A 4 34.45 -17.51 24.27
N PRO A 5 35.65 -16.91 24.43
CA PRO A 5 36.53 -17.28 25.52
C PRO A 5 35.77 -17.21 26.86
N ASN A 6 36.01 -18.18 27.74
CA ASN A 6 35.29 -18.42 29.01
C ASN A 6 33.92 -19.14 28.92
N GLY A 7 33.60 -19.78 27.78
CA GLY A 7 32.37 -20.60 27.68
C GLY A 7 31.09 -19.77 27.64
N LEU A 8 31.19 -18.52 27.21
CA LEU A 8 30.06 -17.61 27.09
C LEU A 8 29.26 -17.95 25.83
N VAL A 9 27.95 -18.16 26.01
CA VAL A 9 26.99 -18.45 24.95
C VAL A 9 26.17 -17.19 24.69
N THR A 10 26.30 -16.64 23.48
CA THR A 10 25.66 -15.37 23.08
C THR A 10 24.20 -15.51 22.66
N PHE A 11 23.75 -16.73 22.32
CA PHE A 11 22.40 -16.96 21.79
C PHE A 11 21.88 -18.37 22.10
N GLY A 12 20.61 -18.49 22.47
CA GLY A 12 19.92 -19.75 22.77
C GLY A 12 19.42 -19.87 24.22
N PRO A 13 18.70 -20.96 24.56
CA PRO A 13 18.10 -21.17 25.89
C PRO A 13 19.13 -21.30 27.02
N SER A 14 20.41 -21.49 26.69
CA SER A 14 21.55 -21.55 27.63
C SER A 14 22.47 -20.32 27.53
N ALA A 15 21.99 -19.20 27.00
CA ALA A 15 22.76 -17.97 26.95
C ALA A 15 23.06 -17.44 28.37
N ASN A 16 24.35 -17.27 28.68
CA ASN A 16 24.86 -16.80 29.99
C ASN A 16 25.64 -15.47 29.87
N CYS A 17 25.52 -14.82 28.72
CA CYS A 17 26.29 -13.65 28.33
C CYS A 17 25.52 -12.38 28.74
N THR A 18 26.07 -11.64 29.70
CA THR A 18 25.49 -10.39 30.25
C THR A 18 26.22 -9.16 29.67
N LEU A 19 25.61 -7.97 29.81
CA LEU A 19 26.12 -6.68 29.31
C LEU A 19 27.58 -6.38 29.71
N ASP A 20 28.01 -6.86 30.88
CA ASP A 20 29.36 -6.66 31.42
C ASP A 20 30.38 -7.73 30.98
N LEU A 21 29.93 -8.88 30.48
CA LEU A 21 30.76 -10.06 30.25
C LEU A 21 31.21 -10.20 28.79
N CYS A 22 30.43 -9.67 27.84
CA CYS A 22 30.65 -9.91 26.42
C CYS A 22 30.94 -8.60 25.66
N PRO A 23 32.09 -8.49 24.96
CA PRO A 23 32.39 -7.32 24.13
C PRO A 23 31.42 -7.21 22.95
N LEU A 24 31.11 -5.97 22.53
CA LEU A 24 30.22 -5.64 21.40
C LEU A 24 30.58 -6.37 20.10
N GLU A 25 31.86 -6.71 19.92
CA GLU A 25 32.39 -7.43 18.75
C GLU A 25 31.86 -8.86 18.60
N ALA A 26 31.41 -9.46 19.72
CA ALA A 26 30.82 -10.79 19.76
C ALA A 26 29.30 -10.81 19.59
N SER A 27 28.67 -9.63 19.64
CA SER A 27 27.26 -9.49 19.29
C SER A 27 27.11 -9.63 17.78
N LEU A 28 26.20 -10.52 17.34
CA LEU A 28 25.88 -10.73 15.93
C LEU A 28 25.50 -9.43 15.19
N LEU A 29 25.02 -8.42 15.92
CA LEU A 29 24.60 -7.13 15.37
C LEU A 29 25.56 -5.97 15.73
N ARG A 30 26.67 -6.21 16.45
CA ARG A 30 27.52 -5.13 17.02
C ARG A 30 26.73 -4.01 17.72
N TYR A 31 25.58 -4.38 18.28
CA TYR A 31 24.61 -3.46 18.84
C TYR A 31 24.28 -3.90 20.27
N GLN A 32 24.20 -2.92 21.17
CA GLN A 32 23.82 -3.14 22.57
C GLN A 32 22.29 -3.07 22.66
N PRO A 33 21.60 -4.17 22.98
CA PRO A 33 20.15 -4.19 23.03
C PRO A 33 19.66 -3.24 24.11
N ASN A 34 19.03 -2.14 23.67
CA ASN A 34 18.31 -1.24 24.55
C ASN A 34 16.82 -1.32 24.19
N VAL A 35 15.97 -1.50 25.20
CA VAL A 35 14.50 -1.61 25.02
C VAL A 35 13.92 -0.42 24.25
N PRO A 36 14.26 0.85 24.56
CA PRO A 36 13.64 1.98 23.88
C PRO A 36 13.99 2.10 22.39
N ALA A 37 15.24 1.89 21.98
CA ALA A 37 15.64 2.02 20.58
C ALA A 37 15.23 0.82 19.73
N ASN A 38 15.18 -0.40 20.30
CA ASN A 38 14.55 -1.53 19.61
C ASN A 38 13.06 -1.27 19.35
N ALA A 39 12.35 -0.71 20.33
CA ALA A 39 10.94 -0.34 20.16
C ALA A 39 10.77 0.75 19.08
N ILE A 40 11.63 1.76 19.07
CA ILE A 40 11.63 2.82 18.04
C ILE A 40 11.88 2.22 16.64
N PHE A 41 12.87 1.34 16.51
CA PHE A 41 13.21 0.71 15.24
C PHE A 41 12.05 -0.12 14.68
N ILE A 42 11.42 -0.95 15.51
CA ILE A 42 10.24 -1.73 15.13
C ILE A 42 9.07 -0.82 14.74
N ALA A 43 8.82 0.24 15.52
CA ALA A 43 7.75 1.19 15.22
C ALA A 43 7.95 1.89 13.87
N VAL A 44 9.19 2.31 13.56
CA VAL A 44 9.52 2.92 12.26
C VAL A 44 9.30 1.94 11.11
N LEU A 45 9.75 0.68 11.24
CA LEU A 45 9.53 -0.33 10.21
C LEU A 45 8.04 -0.60 9.96
N ILE A 46 7.23 -0.68 11.02
CA ILE A 46 5.78 -0.85 10.90
C ILE A 46 5.13 0.35 10.20
N CYS A 47 5.50 1.58 10.59
CA CYS A 47 4.98 2.78 9.93
C CYS A 47 5.34 2.80 8.45
N ILE A 48 6.58 2.43 8.11
CA ILE A 48 7.04 2.40 6.74
C ILE A 48 6.26 1.34 5.94
N THR A 49 6.04 0.12 6.46
CA THR A 49 5.31 -0.94 5.72
C THR A 49 3.82 -0.64 5.53
N ILE A 50 3.19 0.04 6.48
CA ILE A 50 1.75 0.35 6.43
C ILE A 50 1.46 1.54 5.49
N ALA A 51 2.30 2.58 5.52
CA ALA A 51 2.12 3.78 4.69
C ALA A 51 1.76 3.52 3.21
N PRO A 52 2.52 2.71 2.42
CA PRO A 52 2.24 2.52 0.99
C PRO A 52 0.88 1.90 0.71
N VAL A 53 0.35 1.10 1.63
CA VAL A 53 -0.97 0.46 1.47
C VAL A 53 -2.09 1.51 1.58
N PHE A 54 -1.93 2.51 2.45
CA PHE A 54 -2.88 3.62 2.48
C PHE A 54 -2.81 4.46 1.21
N PHE A 55 -1.60 4.69 0.68
CA PHE A 55 -1.45 5.42 -0.58
C PHE A 55 -1.95 4.63 -1.79
N SER A 56 -1.76 3.30 -1.84
CA SER A 56 -2.36 2.45 -2.90
C SER A 56 -3.89 2.46 -2.81
N ALA A 57 -4.46 2.35 -1.62
CA ALA A 57 -5.92 2.44 -1.41
C ALA A 57 -6.48 3.78 -1.90
N ALA A 58 -5.81 4.90 -1.60
CA ALA A 58 -6.20 6.21 -2.11
C ALA A 58 -6.18 6.25 -3.65
N ILE A 59 -5.13 5.70 -4.28
CA ILE A 59 -5.03 5.60 -5.75
C ILE A 59 -6.18 4.76 -6.33
N TYR A 60 -6.55 3.65 -5.71
CA TYR A 60 -7.65 2.80 -6.17
C TYR A 60 -8.98 3.56 -6.18
N VAL A 61 -9.25 4.33 -5.13
CA VAL A 61 -10.46 5.17 -5.04
C VAL A 61 -10.42 6.31 -6.07
N LEU A 62 -9.28 7.00 -6.20
CA LEU A 62 -9.11 8.08 -7.16
C LEU A 62 -9.28 7.61 -8.61
N LEU A 63 -8.72 6.46 -8.97
CA LEU A 63 -8.91 5.88 -10.30
C LEU A 63 -10.39 5.54 -10.55
N SER A 64 -11.07 4.97 -9.56
CA SER A 64 -12.50 4.64 -9.63
C SER A 64 -13.36 5.89 -9.90
N GLN A 65 -13.04 7.00 -9.23
CA GLN A 65 -13.72 8.28 -9.47
C GLN A 65 -13.46 8.81 -10.89
N VAL A 66 -12.23 8.73 -11.40
CA VAL A 66 -11.91 9.17 -12.77
C VAL A 66 -12.61 8.30 -13.82
N ILE A 67 -12.70 6.99 -13.61
CA ILE A 67 -13.43 6.09 -14.51
C ILE A 67 -14.90 6.51 -14.62
N ASN A 68 -15.55 6.79 -13.49
CA ASN A 68 -16.95 7.23 -13.45
C ASN A 68 -17.13 8.63 -14.06
N PHE A 69 -16.15 9.52 -13.91
CA PHE A 69 -16.20 10.88 -14.44
C PHE A 69 -16.00 10.94 -15.97
N VAL A 70 -15.05 10.17 -16.52
CA VAL A 70 -14.72 10.22 -17.95
C VAL A 70 -15.75 9.45 -18.77
N ASN A 71 -15.80 8.13 -18.58
CA ASN A 71 -16.79 7.25 -19.18
C ASN A 71 -16.67 5.83 -18.59
N PRO A 72 -17.66 5.35 -17.82
CA PRO A 72 -17.62 4.01 -17.23
C PRO A 72 -17.69 2.89 -18.28
N ASN A 73 -18.29 3.13 -19.45
CA ASN A 73 -18.48 2.10 -20.50
C ASN A 73 -17.18 1.73 -21.23
N ILE A 74 -16.11 2.50 -21.06
CA ILE A 74 -14.81 2.24 -21.70
C ILE A 74 -13.95 1.33 -20.81
N SER A 75 -14.19 1.35 -19.51
CA SER A 75 -13.49 0.47 -18.59
C SER A 75 -13.98 -0.95 -18.77
N ARG A 76 -13.06 -1.88 -19.03
CA ARG A 76 -13.36 -3.32 -19.08
C ARG A 76 -13.83 -3.85 -17.73
N PHE A 77 -13.49 -3.15 -16.66
CA PHE A 77 -13.78 -3.52 -15.29
C PHE A 77 -14.55 -2.38 -14.60
N PRO A 78 -15.68 -2.65 -13.94
CA PRO A 78 -16.48 -1.57 -13.37
C PRO A 78 -15.71 -0.89 -12.23
N ALA A 79 -15.77 0.44 -12.18
CA ALA A 79 -15.01 1.27 -11.24
C ALA A 79 -15.16 0.83 -9.77
N PHE A 80 -16.36 0.40 -9.38
CA PHE A 80 -16.67 -0.03 -8.01
C PHE A 80 -15.79 -1.20 -7.51
N TYR A 81 -15.44 -2.14 -8.40
CA TYR A 81 -14.72 -3.34 -8.00
C TYR A 81 -13.24 -3.11 -7.69
N PHE A 82 -12.65 -1.98 -8.12
CA PHE A 82 -11.26 -1.68 -7.80
C PHE A 82 -11.06 -1.56 -6.27
N GLY A 83 -11.91 -0.76 -5.60
CA GLY A 83 -11.85 -0.65 -4.14
C GLY A 83 -12.21 -1.97 -3.44
N TRP A 84 -13.27 -2.65 -3.90
CA TRP A 84 -13.78 -3.86 -3.25
C TRP A 84 -12.85 -5.08 -3.36
N ILE A 85 -12.00 -5.16 -4.39
CA ILE A 85 -11.10 -6.30 -4.59
C ILE A 85 -9.68 -6.00 -4.11
N PHE A 86 -9.10 -4.86 -4.50
CA PHE A 86 -7.69 -4.59 -4.25
C PHE A 86 -7.41 -4.17 -2.81
N ILE A 87 -8.32 -3.42 -2.15
CA ILE A 87 -8.13 -3.01 -0.75
C ILE A 87 -8.11 -4.21 0.21
N PRO A 88 -9.07 -5.14 0.21
CA PRO A 88 -9.02 -6.29 1.11
C PRO A 88 -7.84 -7.22 0.80
N SER A 89 -7.42 -7.30 -0.46
CA SER A 89 -6.19 -8.02 -0.83
C SER A 89 -4.96 -7.42 -0.14
N ASP A 90 -4.82 -6.10 -0.15
CA ASP A 90 -3.71 -5.42 0.53
C ASP A 90 -3.79 -5.61 2.06
N ILE A 91 -4.99 -5.60 2.65
CA ILE A 91 -5.19 -5.90 4.09
C ILE A 91 -4.74 -7.32 4.44
N VAL A 92 -5.13 -8.33 3.66
CA VAL A 92 -4.70 -9.72 3.87
C VAL A 92 -3.18 -9.81 3.78
N SER A 93 -2.56 -9.12 2.82
CA SER A 93 -1.11 -9.06 2.68
C SER A 93 -0.42 -8.44 3.89
N LEU A 94 -0.99 -7.38 4.48
CA LEU A 94 -0.47 -6.74 5.69
C LEU A 94 -0.56 -7.65 6.91
N ILE A 95 -1.64 -8.41 7.05
CA ILE A 95 -1.79 -9.39 8.13
C ILE A 95 -0.72 -10.47 8.03
N LEU A 96 -0.48 -11.00 6.82
CA LEU A 96 0.59 -11.98 6.59
C LEU A 96 1.97 -11.40 6.96
N GLN A 97 2.24 -10.15 6.60
CA GLN A 97 3.49 -9.46 6.95
C GLN A 97 3.63 -9.24 8.46
N ALA A 98 2.56 -8.82 9.14
CA ALA A 98 2.57 -8.60 10.59
C ALA A 98 2.79 -9.92 11.35
N VAL A 99 2.07 -10.98 10.97
CA VAL A 99 2.18 -12.29 11.61
C VAL A 99 3.54 -12.94 11.32
N GLY A 100 3.98 -12.93 10.05
CA GLY A 100 5.28 -13.45 9.67
C GLY A 100 6.43 -12.70 10.36
N GLY A 101 6.33 -11.37 10.43
CA GLY A 101 7.33 -10.51 11.06
C GLY A 101 7.42 -10.78 12.56
N ALA A 102 6.29 -10.87 13.25
CA ALA A 102 6.25 -11.22 14.66
C ALA A 102 6.84 -12.63 14.92
N LEU A 103 6.49 -13.63 14.10
CA LEU A 103 7.00 -14.99 14.24
C LEU A 103 8.51 -15.08 14.00
N SER A 104 9.03 -14.29 13.06
CA SER A 104 10.48 -14.24 12.78
C SER A 104 11.33 -13.74 13.96
N VAL A 105 10.72 -13.02 14.91
CA VAL A 105 11.40 -12.50 16.11
C VAL A 105 11.10 -13.32 17.36
N THR A 106 9.89 -13.89 17.45
CA THR A 106 9.41 -14.60 18.66
C THR A 106 9.62 -16.11 18.61
N GLY A 107 10.04 -16.66 17.47
CA GLY A 107 10.29 -18.09 17.29
C GLY A 107 11.37 -18.64 18.25
N ALA A 108 11.04 -19.70 18.98
CA ALA A 108 11.97 -20.35 19.91
C ALA A 108 13.10 -21.12 19.19
N ASP A 109 12.81 -21.61 17.99
CA ASP A 109 13.72 -22.42 17.17
C ASP A 109 13.95 -21.77 15.81
N LYS A 110 15.10 -22.08 15.19
CA LYS A 110 15.45 -21.58 13.84
C LYS A 110 14.36 -21.86 12.80
N HIS A 111 13.71 -23.02 12.90
CA HIS A 111 12.62 -23.38 11.99
C HIS A 111 11.44 -22.42 12.10
N ALA A 112 11.05 -22.01 13.32
CA ALA A 112 9.96 -21.06 13.51
C ALA A 112 10.31 -19.67 12.95
N ILE A 113 11.57 -19.24 13.08
CA ILE A 113 12.07 -17.99 12.53
C ILE A 113 11.99 -18.01 10.99
N GLU A 114 12.52 -19.05 10.36
CA GLU A 114 12.49 -19.23 8.89
C GLU A 114 11.05 -19.31 8.36
N VAL A 115 10.14 -19.94 9.09
CA VAL A 115 8.71 -19.96 8.74
C VAL A 115 8.13 -18.55 8.79
N GLY A 116 8.44 -17.77 9.82
CA GLY A 116 8.03 -16.37 9.92
C GLY A 116 8.52 -15.51 8.76
N GLU A 117 9.81 -15.62 8.40
CA GLU A 117 10.41 -14.95 7.24
C GLU A 117 9.67 -15.27 5.94
N ARG A 118 9.37 -16.55 5.70
CA ARG A 118 8.66 -17.01 4.50
C ARG A 118 7.20 -16.54 4.46
N ILE A 119 6.52 -16.47 5.61
CA ILE A 119 5.15 -15.94 5.70
C ILE A 119 5.14 -14.44 5.38
N SER A 120 6.08 -13.66 5.92
CA SER A 120 6.23 -12.23 5.60
C SER A 120 6.49 -12.00 4.11
N LEU A 121 7.42 -12.79 3.54
CA LEU A 121 7.76 -12.73 2.12
C LEU A 121 6.55 -13.09 1.24
N ALA A 122 5.77 -14.10 1.62
CA ALA A 122 4.55 -14.46 0.91
C ALA A 122 3.52 -13.31 0.88
N GLY A 123 3.37 -12.57 1.99
CA GLY A 123 2.55 -11.36 2.05
C GLY A 123 3.01 -10.28 1.06
N LEU A 124 4.31 -9.98 1.04
CA LEU A 124 4.88 -9.01 0.08
C LEU A 124 4.69 -9.42 -1.38
N ILE A 125 4.92 -10.70 -1.70
CA ILE A 125 4.71 -11.23 -3.05
C ILE A 125 3.25 -11.10 -3.47
N PHE A 126 2.32 -11.48 -2.59
CA PHE A 126 0.90 -11.37 -2.85
C PHE A 126 0.49 -9.92 -3.14
N GLN A 127 0.98 -8.97 -2.33
CA GLN A 127 0.75 -7.53 -2.51
C GLN A 127 1.30 -7.00 -3.84
N VAL A 128 2.51 -7.42 -4.25
CA VAL A 128 3.09 -6.99 -5.54
C VAL A 128 2.32 -7.56 -6.71
N VAL A 129 1.91 -8.83 -6.65
CA VAL A 129 1.13 -9.46 -7.73
C VAL A 129 -0.19 -8.72 -7.93
N THR A 130 -0.88 -8.36 -6.86
CA THR A 130 -2.15 -7.61 -6.93
C THR A 130 -1.94 -6.20 -7.45
N LEU A 131 -0.89 -5.51 -7.00
CA LEU A 131 -0.53 -4.17 -7.49
C LEU A 131 -0.11 -4.17 -8.97
N VAL A 132 0.61 -5.20 -9.44
CA VAL A 132 0.95 -5.36 -10.87
C VAL A 132 -0.31 -5.57 -11.69
N CYS A 133 -1.22 -6.42 -11.22
CA CYS A 133 -2.53 -6.60 -11.87
C CYS A 133 -3.27 -5.25 -11.99
N PHE A 134 -3.34 -4.49 -10.89
CA PHE A 134 -3.90 -3.13 -10.91
C PHE A 134 -3.20 -2.21 -11.92
N CYS A 135 -1.86 -2.18 -11.95
CA CYS A 135 -1.09 -1.35 -12.88
C CYS A 135 -1.43 -1.67 -14.35
N THR A 136 -1.59 -2.96 -14.69
CA THR A 136 -1.95 -3.36 -16.06
C THR A 136 -3.36 -2.92 -16.45
N LEU A 137 -4.33 -3.05 -15.53
CA LEU A 137 -5.70 -2.56 -15.73
C LEU A 137 -5.74 -1.04 -15.86
N PHE A 138 -4.97 -0.33 -15.02
CA PHE A 138 -4.85 1.12 -15.08
C PHE A 138 -4.24 1.56 -16.42
N ALA A 139 -3.13 0.93 -16.87
CA ALA A 139 -2.53 1.22 -18.17
C ALA A 139 -3.50 0.97 -19.33
N ASP A 140 -4.23 -0.15 -19.33
CA ASP A 140 -5.24 -0.46 -20.36
C ASP A 140 -6.36 0.60 -20.37
N TYR A 141 -6.85 1.02 -19.20
CA TYR A 141 -7.83 2.10 -19.10
C TYR A 141 -7.30 3.42 -19.68
N VAL A 142 -6.08 3.83 -19.29
CA VAL A 142 -5.47 5.08 -19.78
C VAL A 142 -5.32 5.06 -21.29
N ILE A 143 -4.77 3.99 -21.86
CA ILE A 143 -4.58 3.85 -23.32
C ILE A 143 -5.92 3.91 -24.05
N ARG A 144 -6.96 3.23 -23.54
CA ARG A 144 -8.31 3.25 -24.11
C ARG A 144 -8.97 4.63 -24.01
N ALA A 145 -8.83 5.29 -22.86
CA ALA A 145 -9.38 6.62 -22.62
C ALA A 145 -8.78 7.66 -23.60
N PHE A 146 -7.46 7.61 -23.83
CA PHE A 146 -6.80 8.45 -24.83
C PHE A 146 -7.25 8.15 -26.27
N LYS A 147 -7.52 6.87 -26.60
CA LYS A 147 -7.92 6.46 -27.95
C LYS A 147 -9.37 6.80 -28.27
N LEU A 148 -10.29 6.56 -27.33
CA LEU A 148 -11.75 6.63 -27.56
C LEU A 148 -12.38 7.94 -27.04
N CYS A 149 -11.82 8.51 -25.98
CA CYS A 149 -12.38 9.68 -25.29
C CYS A 149 -11.46 10.90 -25.33
N ARG A 150 -10.60 11.03 -26.36
CA ARG A 150 -9.68 12.17 -26.51
C ARG A 150 -10.35 13.54 -26.33
N HIS A 151 -11.60 13.68 -26.75
CA HIS A 151 -12.37 14.92 -26.61
C HIS A 151 -12.88 15.20 -25.18
N ARG A 152 -13.06 14.16 -24.35
CA ARG A 152 -13.48 14.28 -22.93
C ARG A 152 -12.30 14.36 -21.96
N LEU A 153 -11.09 14.00 -22.41
CA LEU A 153 -9.86 14.14 -21.63
C LEU A 153 -9.36 15.59 -21.72
N SER A 154 -9.83 16.42 -20.79
CA SER A 154 -9.29 17.75 -20.60
C SER A 154 -7.83 17.67 -20.14
N LYS A 155 -7.03 18.71 -20.42
CA LYS A 155 -5.63 18.80 -19.95
C LYS A 155 -5.46 18.49 -18.46
N PRO A 156 -6.28 19.01 -17.52
CA PRO A 156 -6.12 18.66 -16.10
C PRO A 156 -6.38 17.18 -15.80
N VAL A 157 -7.35 16.53 -16.45
CA VAL A 157 -7.60 15.08 -16.31
C VAL A 157 -6.39 14.26 -16.80
N ILE A 158 -5.79 14.70 -17.90
CA ILE A 158 -4.58 14.06 -18.45
C ILE A 158 -3.42 14.17 -17.48
N TYR A 159 -3.12 15.38 -16.98
CA TYR A 159 -2.04 15.57 -16.00
C TYR A 159 -2.29 14.75 -14.73
N PHE A 160 -3.52 14.75 -14.22
CA PHE A 160 -3.92 13.94 -13.08
C PHE A 160 -3.65 12.45 -13.31
N LEU A 161 -4.10 11.88 -14.45
CA LEU A 161 -3.88 10.48 -14.77
C LEU A 161 -2.40 10.13 -14.92
N VAL A 162 -1.60 11.01 -15.51
CA VAL A 162 -0.15 10.81 -15.67
C VAL A 162 0.55 10.82 -14.31
N PHE A 163 0.25 11.80 -13.44
CA PHE A 163 0.82 11.85 -12.09
C PHE A 163 0.38 10.65 -11.24
N LEU A 164 -0.88 10.25 -11.32
CA LEU A 164 -1.42 9.09 -10.63
C LEU A 164 -0.73 7.80 -11.10
N PHE A 165 -0.54 7.63 -12.41
CA PHE A 165 0.15 6.48 -12.98
C PHE A 165 1.62 6.41 -12.55
N PHE A 166 2.36 7.53 -12.64
CA PHE A 166 3.76 7.56 -12.23
C PHE A 166 3.92 7.33 -10.72
N SER A 167 3.03 7.89 -9.88
CA SER A 167 3.00 7.59 -8.45
C SER A 167 2.78 6.09 -8.19
N THR A 168 1.87 5.46 -8.93
CA THR A 168 1.60 4.02 -8.81
C THR A 168 2.85 3.20 -9.15
N LEU A 169 3.60 3.59 -10.19
CA LEU A 169 4.86 2.93 -10.56
C LEU A 169 5.94 3.06 -9.49
N LEU A 170 6.08 4.23 -8.85
CA LEU A 170 7.03 4.41 -7.75
C LEU A 170 6.70 3.51 -6.55
N ILE A 171 5.41 3.38 -6.20
CA ILE A 171 4.96 2.46 -5.14
C ILE A 171 5.27 1.02 -5.54
N LEU A 172 5.03 0.64 -6.80
CA LEU A 172 5.35 -0.70 -7.30
C LEU A 172 6.84 -1.01 -7.21
N ILE A 173 7.72 -0.09 -7.64
CA ILE A 173 9.17 -0.30 -7.54
C ILE A 173 9.59 -0.50 -6.08
N ARG A 174 9.03 0.30 -5.16
CA ARG A 174 9.26 0.17 -3.72
C ARG A 174 8.80 -1.20 -3.18
N CYS A 175 7.64 -1.69 -3.60
CA CYS A 175 7.17 -3.03 -3.19
C CYS A 175 8.05 -4.16 -3.76
N ILE A 176 8.58 -4.02 -4.99
CA ILE A 176 9.53 -4.98 -5.59
C ILE A 176 10.85 -4.99 -4.82
N TYR A 177 11.37 -3.81 -4.47
CA TYR A 177 12.58 -3.69 -3.65
C TYR A 177 12.41 -4.40 -2.30
N ARG A 178 11.26 -4.23 -1.65
CA ARG A 178 10.97 -4.88 -0.37
C ARG A 178 10.96 -6.42 -0.45
N ILE A 179 10.51 -6.98 -1.58
CA ILE A 179 10.65 -8.41 -1.85
C ILE A 179 12.13 -8.78 -1.97
N ALA A 180 12.90 -8.05 -2.77
CA ALA A 180 14.31 -8.36 -3.00
C ALA A 180 15.15 -8.30 -1.71
N GLU A 181 14.83 -7.38 -0.82
CA GLU A 181 15.43 -7.25 0.51
C GLU A 181 15.15 -8.48 1.38
N LEU A 182 13.88 -8.92 1.46
CA LEU A 182 13.48 -10.04 2.33
C LEU A 182 13.70 -11.42 1.69
N TYR A 183 13.91 -11.49 0.37
CA TYR A 183 14.08 -12.76 -0.37
C TYR A 183 15.30 -13.57 0.10
N LYS A 184 16.36 -12.89 0.57
CA LYS A 184 17.58 -13.54 1.11
C LYS A 184 17.55 -13.70 2.65
N GLY A 185 16.43 -13.38 3.30
CA GLY A 185 16.30 -13.37 4.76
C GLY A 185 16.91 -12.13 5.44
N TYR A 186 16.60 -11.92 6.72
CA TYR A 186 17.01 -10.72 7.50
C TYR A 186 18.54 -10.62 7.71
N PHE A 187 19.31 -11.66 7.36
CA PHE A 187 20.76 -11.74 7.56
C PHE A 187 21.58 -11.58 6.27
N SER A 188 20.95 -11.13 5.18
CA SER A 188 21.64 -10.95 3.90
C SER A 188 22.36 -9.61 3.78
N ALA A 189 23.47 -9.56 3.04
CA ALA A 189 24.30 -8.35 2.87
C ALA A 189 23.57 -7.13 2.26
N ILE A 190 22.38 -7.32 1.69
CA ILE A 190 21.53 -6.25 1.14
C ILE A 190 20.76 -5.55 2.28
N PHE A 191 20.44 -6.26 3.37
CA PHE A 191 19.75 -5.72 4.53
C PHE A 191 20.66 -4.80 5.38
N THR A 192 21.98 -4.99 5.29
CA THR A 192 22.97 -4.21 6.05
C THR A 192 23.40 -2.90 5.37
N ASP A 193 22.96 -2.63 4.14
CA ASP A 193 23.26 -1.38 3.44
C ASP A 193 22.19 -0.31 3.75
N GLU A 194 22.40 0.38 4.86
CA GLU A 194 21.49 1.41 5.40
C GLU A 194 21.23 2.53 4.38
N GLY A 195 22.21 2.85 3.53
CA GLY A 195 22.09 3.93 2.54
C GLY A 195 21.12 3.60 1.42
N LEU A 196 21.19 2.36 0.90
CA LEU A 196 20.26 1.86 -0.10
C LEU A 196 18.83 1.75 0.44
N PHE A 197 18.68 1.27 1.68
CA PHE A 197 17.39 1.21 2.36
C PHE A 197 16.74 2.59 2.52
N ILE A 198 17.47 3.57 3.09
CA ILE A 198 16.93 4.91 3.34
C ILE A 198 16.62 5.63 2.02
N GLY A 199 17.52 5.54 1.03
CA GLY A 199 17.37 6.21 -0.25
C GLY A 199 16.23 5.64 -1.10
N LEU A 200 16.20 4.32 -1.31
CA LEU A 200 15.22 3.70 -2.20
C LEU A 200 13.86 3.49 -1.55
N GLU A 201 13.76 3.31 -0.24
CA GLU A 201 12.47 3.09 0.41
C GLU A 201 11.78 4.42 0.75
N SER A 202 12.50 5.35 1.39
CA SER A 202 11.90 6.61 1.88
C SER A 202 11.81 7.67 0.79
N CYS A 203 12.88 7.92 0.01
CA CYS A 203 12.84 9.00 -0.98
C CYS A 203 11.86 8.71 -2.13
N MET A 204 11.78 7.46 -2.59
CA MET A 204 10.82 7.08 -3.63
C MET A 204 9.37 7.31 -3.17
N MET A 205 9.09 7.03 -1.89
CA MET A 205 7.77 7.27 -1.32
C MET A 205 7.47 8.77 -1.19
N CYS A 206 8.43 9.58 -0.74
CA CYS A 206 8.27 11.04 -0.71
C CYS A 206 7.95 11.60 -2.09
N ILE A 207 8.66 11.15 -3.14
CA ILE A 207 8.39 11.57 -4.53
C ILE A 207 6.99 11.14 -4.96
N ALA A 208 6.57 9.91 -4.67
CA ALA A 208 5.23 9.42 -4.99
C ALA A 208 4.14 10.30 -4.35
N VAL A 209 4.29 10.62 -3.06
CA VAL A 209 3.35 11.49 -2.33
C VAL A 209 3.33 12.90 -2.90
N LEU A 210 4.49 13.47 -3.26
CA LEU A 210 4.55 14.78 -3.91
C LEU A 210 3.79 14.80 -5.24
N LEU A 211 3.89 13.72 -6.03
CA LEU A 211 3.15 13.59 -7.28
C LEU A 211 1.64 13.44 -7.07
N LEU A 212 1.21 12.71 -6.03
CA LEU A 212 -0.20 12.63 -5.66
C LEU A 212 -0.77 13.98 -5.23
N ASN A 213 0.03 14.78 -4.50
CA ASN A 213 -0.37 16.14 -4.12
C ASN A 213 -0.40 17.09 -5.32
N ALA A 214 0.57 16.98 -6.24
CA ALA A 214 0.58 17.76 -7.48
C ALA A 214 -0.62 17.39 -8.38
N GLY A 215 -0.98 16.11 -8.44
CA GLY A 215 -2.20 15.61 -9.07
C GLY A 215 -3.41 15.70 -8.16
N HIS A 216 -3.69 16.86 -7.54
CA HIS A 216 -4.81 16.98 -6.61
C HIS A 216 -6.17 16.76 -7.33
N PRO A 217 -7.08 15.92 -6.78
CA PRO A 217 -8.39 15.62 -7.39
C PRO A 217 -9.26 16.87 -7.57
N GLY A 218 -9.06 17.89 -6.73
CA GLY A 218 -9.76 19.18 -6.84
C GLY A 218 -9.58 19.84 -8.21
N TYR A 219 -8.43 19.72 -8.88
CA TYR A 219 -8.26 20.31 -10.22
C TYR A 219 -9.09 19.63 -11.31
N VAL A 220 -9.47 18.37 -11.10
CA VAL A 220 -10.29 17.60 -12.04
C VAL A 220 -11.77 17.76 -11.73
N PHE A 221 -12.14 17.77 -10.45
CA PHE A 221 -13.54 17.80 -10.01
C PHE A 221 -14.09 19.20 -9.67
N SER A 222 -13.27 20.27 -9.70
CA SER A 222 -13.69 21.66 -9.39
C SER A 222 -14.78 22.26 -10.27
N LYS A 223 -15.31 21.53 -11.26
CA LYS A 223 -16.32 22.05 -12.18
C LYS A 223 -17.66 21.33 -12.04
N LYS A 224 -18.19 21.35 -10.81
CA LYS A 224 -19.63 21.18 -10.52
C LYS A 224 -19.94 21.58 -9.06
N GLU A 225 -20.01 22.88 -8.81
CA GLU A 225 -20.77 23.42 -7.68
C GLU A 225 -21.59 24.59 -8.22
N ASP A 226 -22.79 24.24 -8.69
CA ASP A 226 -24.02 25.02 -8.64
C ASP A 226 -25.15 23.99 -8.75
N ILE A 227 -25.24 23.10 -7.76
CA ILE A 227 -26.48 22.40 -7.45
C ILE A 227 -26.67 22.57 -5.95
N THR A 228 -27.50 23.55 -5.62
CA THR A 228 -28.10 23.81 -4.31
C THR A 228 -28.48 22.50 -3.61
N TYR A 229 -27.87 22.24 -2.46
CA TYR A 229 -28.31 21.19 -1.54
C TYR A 229 -29.19 21.88 -0.49
N ASP A 230 -30.51 21.74 -0.65
CA ASP A 230 -31.41 21.97 0.48
C ASP A 230 -31.14 20.86 1.50
N VAL A 231 -30.73 21.28 2.70
CA VAL A 231 -30.64 20.44 3.88
C VAL A 231 -32.05 20.19 4.35
N ASP A 232 -32.57 18.97 4.19
CA ASP A 232 -33.67 18.52 5.02
C ASP A 232 -33.21 17.40 5.95
N LYS A 233 -33.58 17.56 7.22
CA LYS A 233 -33.28 16.67 8.32
C LYS A 233 -34.42 15.66 8.45
N ASP A 234 -34.08 14.50 9.01
CA ASP A 234 -34.96 13.47 9.59
C ASP A 234 -35.44 12.33 8.65
N GLY A 235 -35.11 11.09 9.05
CA GLY A 235 -35.83 9.89 8.60
C GLY A 235 -35.01 8.87 7.80
N ASP A 236 -35.27 7.58 8.05
CA ASP A 236 -34.42 6.43 7.78
C ASP A 236 -34.63 5.70 6.43
N PHE A 237 -33.54 5.04 6.04
CA PHE A 237 -33.27 4.19 4.87
C PHE A 237 -34.47 3.52 4.18
N GLU A 238 -34.82 3.97 2.97
CA GLU A 238 -35.51 3.11 2.00
C GLU A 238 -35.09 3.42 0.56
N GLN A 239 -34.56 2.41 -0.11
CA GLN A 239 -34.03 2.43 -1.47
C GLN A 239 -35.16 2.06 -2.44
N ILE A 240 -35.67 3.01 -3.23
CA ILE A 240 -36.65 2.72 -4.30
C ILE A 240 -36.27 3.44 -5.60
N ASP A 241 -36.26 2.62 -6.66
CA ASP A 241 -35.86 2.83 -8.06
C ASP A 241 -36.72 3.90 -8.78
N GLY A 242 -36.05 4.94 -9.29
CA GLY A 242 -36.64 6.14 -9.92
C GLY A 242 -37.10 5.98 -11.37
N SER A 243 -37.41 4.75 -11.80
CA SER A 243 -37.76 4.45 -13.19
C SER A 243 -39.27 4.53 -13.48
N ILE A 244 -40.13 4.55 -12.46
CA ILE A 244 -41.60 4.37 -12.62
C ILE A 244 -42.39 5.70 -12.53
N LEU A 245 -41.86 6.73 -11.85
CA LEU A 245 -42.65 7.93 -11.52
C LEU A 245 -42.71 9.01 -12.62
N LEU A 246 -41.84 8.95 -13.63
CA LEU A 246 -41.81 9.98 -14.69
C LEU A 246 -42.95 9.84 -15.70
N THR A 247 -43.54 8.64 -15.84
CA THR A 247 -44.64 8.42 -16.80
C THR A 247 -45.99 8.96 -16.31
N ASP A 248 -46.22 9.01 -14.99
CA ASP A 248 -47.52 9.38 -14.41
C ASP A 248 -47.71 10.90 -14.25
N VAL A 249 -46.62 11.66 -14.06
CA VAL A 249 -46.69 13.14 -13.94
C VAL A 249 -46.92 13.80 -15.29
N GLU A 250 -46.38 13.26 -16.38
CA GLU A 250 -46.50 13.84 -17.72
C GLU A 250 -47.91 13.69 -18.31
N LEU A 251 -48.69 12.71 -17.85
CA LEU A 251 -50.10 12.51 -18.23
C LEU A 251 -51.07 13.40 -17.44
N ALA A 252 -50.72 13.82 -16.22
CA ALA A 252 -51.58 14.64 -15.37
C ALA A 252 -51.52 16.15 -15.69
N SER A 253 -50.42 16.64 -16.29
CA SER A 253 -50.27 18.07 -16.64
C SER A 253 -50.95 18.49 -17.95
N ARG A 254 -51.61 17.57 -18.67
CA ARG A 254 -52.33 17.84 -19.94
C ARG A 254 -53.86 17.70 -19.85
N ARG A 255 -54.46 17.72 -18.67
CA ARG A 255 -55.92 17.83 -18.48
C ARG A 255 -56.29 18.91 -17.48
#